data_AF-A0A7K2Q8X2-F1
#
_entry.id   AF-A0A7K2Q8X2-F1
#
_cell.length_a   1.000
_cell.length_b   1.000
_cell.length_c   1.000
_cell.angle_alpha   90.00
_cell.angle_beta   90.00
_cell.angle_gamma   90.00
#
_symmetry.space_group_name_H-M   'P 1'
#
loop_
_entity.id
_entity.type
_entity.pdbx_description
1 polymer ?
#
loop_
_entity_poly.entity_id
_entity_poly.type
_entity_poly.pdbx_seq_one_letter_code
_entity_poly.pdbx_strand_id
1 'polypeptide(L)'
;MLCPLHGAGTDPTRLVGRTISRIVASWHVCEGERSEAPLDVWLIDSEGESTRISTGSDGCLIVECAAPHEPYDMGEWGRIEVGEDLGDHPFLRHLGEKVATVAEFAAPRTGRTQLEIGFCDGDRVRADCWEGDLRLTR
;
A
#
# COMPACT_ATOMS: atom_id res chain seq x y z
N MET A 1 5.35 -9.16 -16.24
CA MET A 1 6.07 -8.09 -17.00
C MET A 1 6.62 -7.12 -15.99
N LEU A 2 7.87 -6.66 -16.16
CA LEU A 2 8.59 -5.87 -15.15
C LEU A 2 8.54 -4.38 -15.49
N CYS A 3 8.37 -3.53 -14.47
CA CYS A 3 8.54 -2.10 -14.65
C CYS A 3 10.03 -1.81 -14.93
N PRO A 4 10.38 -1.00 -15.96
CA PRO A 4 11.77 -0.65 -16.22
C PRO A 4 12.45 0.13 -15.10
N LEU A 5 11.68 0.92 -14.33
CA LEU A 5 12.20 1.77 -13.26
C LEU A 5 12.20 1.07 -11.89
N HIS A 6 11.15 0.28 -11.63
CA HIS A 6 10.89 -0.29 -10.30
C HIS A 6 11.08 -1.82 -10.25
N GLY A 7 11.36 -2.46 -11.38
CA GLY A 7 11.55 -3.92 -11.46
C GLY A 7 10.29 -4.72 -11.17
N ALA A 8 10.46 -5.87 -10.50
CA ALA A 8 9.37 -6.76 -10.09
C ALA A 8 8.73 -6.36 -8.74
N GLY A 9 9.50 -5.65 -7.91
CA GLY A 9 9.22 -5.55 -6.49
C GLY A 9 9.28 -6.92 -5.78
N THR A 10 8.61 -7.00 -4.63
CA THR A 10 8.35 -8.25 -3.90
C THR A 10 7.14 -8.96 -4.49
N ASP A 11 7.20 -10.28 -4.57
CA ASP A 11 6.06 -11.12 -4.94
C ASP A 11 4.95 -10.99 -3.88
N PRO A 12 3.80 -10.37 -4.21
CA PRO A 12 2.75 -10.12 -3.22
C PRO A 12 1.99 -11.40 -2.85
N THR A 13 2.13 -12.50 -3.60
CA THR A 13 1.47 -13.78 -3.27
C THR A 13 1.96 -14.38 -1.96
N ARG A 14 3.10 -13.91 -1.45
CA ARG A 14 3.60 -14.22 -0.10
C ARG A 14 2.64 -13.86 1.03
N LEU A 15 1.72 -12.92 0.80
CA LEU A 15 0.71 -12.54 1.78
C LEU A 15 -0.35 -13.63 1.95
N VAL A 16 -0.54 -14.51 0.96
CA VAL A 16 -1.54 -15.58 1.03
C VAL A 16 -1.28 -16.47 2.24
N GLY A 17 -2.31 -16.65 3.07
CA GLY A 17 -2.23 -17.41 4.30
C GLY A 17 -1.72 -16.64 5.51
N ARG A 18 -1.21 -15.41 5.33
CA ARG A 18 -0.79 -14.50 6.40
C ARG A 18 -1.98 -13.79 7.02
N THR A 19 -1.90 -13.55 8.32
CA THR A 19 -2.88 -12.72 9.04
C THR A 19 -2.36 -11.29 9.11
N ILE A 20 -3.19 -10.31 8.76
CA ILE A 20 -2.81 -8.89 8.87
C ILE A 20 -2.91 -8.49 10.34
N SER A 21 -1.78 -8.16 10.97
CA SER A 21 -1.72 -7.81 12.39
C SER A 21 -1.80 -6.31 12.62
N ARG A 22 -1.18 -5.52 11.77
CA ARG A 22 -1.15 -4.05 11.85
C ARG A 22 -1.16 -3.45 10.45
N ILE A 23 -1.69 -2.23 10.36
CA ILE A 23 -1.64 -1.42 9.16
C ILE A 23 -1.07 -0.06 9.54
N VAL A 24 -0.01 0.33 8.85
CA VAL A 24 0.58 1.66 8.97
C VAL A 24 0.45 2.33 7.60
N ALA A 25 0.30 3.63 7.56
CA ALA A 25 0.36 4.36 6.31
C ALA A 25 1.00 5.74 6.50
N SER A 26 1.37 6.37 5.38
CA SER A 26 2.00 7.69 5.34
C SER A 26 1.14 8.68 4.56
N TRP A 27 1.20 9.94 4.97
CA TRP A 27 0.50 11.03 4.30
C TRP A 27 1.34 12.28 4.25
N HIS A 28 1.15 13.05 3.19
CA HIS A 28 1.65 14.41 3.13
C HIS A 28 0.72 15.32 3.93
N VAL A 29 1.28 16.16 4.79
CA VAL A 29 0.56 17.22 5.50
C VAL A 29 1.17 18.56 5.15
N CYS A 30 0.39 19.41 4.51
CA CYS A 30 0.78 20.75 4.08
C CYS A 30 -0.25 21.76 4.58
N GLU A 31 0.21 22.89 5.14
CA GLU A 31 -0.67 23.95 5.68
C GLU A 31 -1.74 23.46 6.68
N GLY A 32 -1.45 22.35 7.39
CA GLY A 32 -2.37 21.73 8.35
C GLY A 32 -3.38 20.77 7.74
N GLU A 33 -3.38 20.59 6.43
CA GLU A 33 -4.24 19.66 5.70
C GLU A 33 -3.47 18.40 5.30
N ARG A 34 -4.09 17.26 5.56
CA ARG A 34 -3.55 15.94 5.19
C ARG A 34 -4.08 15.55 3.82
N SER A 35 -3.22 14.94 2.99
CA SER A 35 -3.62 14.40 1.69
C SER A 35 -4.78 13.41 1.83
N GLU A 36 -5.69 13.40 0.86
CA GLU A 36 -6.84 12.48 0.87
C GLU A 36 -6.38 11.02 0.74
N ALA A 37 -5.47 10.76 -0.21
CA ALA A 37 -4.85 9.47 -0.41
C ALA A 37 -3.59 9.30 0.46
N PRO A 38 -3.32 8.09 0.99
CA PRO A 38 -2.02 7.76 1.56
C PRO A 38 -0.95 7.71 0.46
N LEU A 39 0.31 8.02 0.81
CA LEU A 39 1.46 7.87 -0.08
C LEU A 39 1.99 6.43 -0.08
N ASP A 40 2.04 5.83 1.11
CA ASP A 40 2.42 4.44 1.33
C ASP A 40 1.44 3.78 2.28
N VAL A 41 1.24 2.48 2.08
CA VAL A 41 0.52 1.61 3.02
C VAL A 41 1.38 0.39 3.30
N TRP A 42 1.62 0.12 4.58
CA TRP A 42 2.30 -1.07 5.07
C TRP A 42 1.30 -2.04 5.68
N LEU A 43 1.21 -3.22 5.09
CA LEU A 43 0.52 -4.37 5.67
C LEU A 43 1.55 -5.18 6.46
N ILE A 44 1.43 -5.15 7.79
CA ILE A 44 2.30 -5.89 8.69
C ILE A 44 1.58 -7.18 9.08
N ASP A 45 2.18 -8.31 8.78
CA ASP A 45 1.59 -9.62 9.07
C ASP A 45 1.84 -10.10 10.51
N SER A 46 1.25 -11.24 10.86
CA SER A 46 1.40 -11.87 12.16
C SER A 46 2.80 -12.40 12.46
N GLU A 47 3.67 -12.52 11.45
CA GLU A 47 5.09 -12.88 11.62
C GLU A 47 5.98 -11.63 11.74
N GLY A 48 5.38 -10.43 11.67
CA GLY A 48 6.08 -9.15 11.77
C GLY A 48 6.69 -8.68 10.45
N GLU A 49 6.39 -9.36 9.34
CA GLU A 49 6.86 -8.92 8.03
C GLU A 49 5.98 -7.80 7.47
N SER A 50 6.61 -6.80 6.87
CA SER A 50 5.96 -5.59 6.39
C SER A 50 5.98 -5.53 4.87
N THR A 51 4.80 -5.55 4.25
CA THR A 51 4.62 -5.34 2.81
C THR A 51 4.15 -3.92 2.55
N ARG A 52 5.02 -3.09 1.96
CA ARG A 52 4.72 -1.72 1.50
C ARG A 52 4.03 -1.75 0.14
N ILE A 53 2.98 -0.96 -0.01
CA ILE A 53 2.28 -0.66 -1.25
C ILE A 53 2.37 0.85 -1.46
N SER A 54 2.85 1.28 -2.62
CA SER A 54 3.00 2.69 -2.99
C SER A 54 2.88 2.86 -4.51
N THR A 55 2.97 4.08 -5.01
CA THR A 55 2.94 4.40 -6.44
C THR A 55 4.23 5.07 -6.88
N GLY A 56 4.71 4.68 -8.06
CA GLY A 56 5.78 5.38 -8.77
C GLY A 56 5.19 6.48 -9.65
N SER A 57 5.98 7.53 -9.91
CA SER A 57 5.60 8.64 -10.79
C SER A 57 5.36 8.22 -12.26
N ASP A 58 5.76 7.00 -12.62
CA ASP A 58 5.52 6.37 -13.92
C ASP A 58 4.18 5.61 -14.01
N GLY A 59 3.37 5.67 -12.94
CA GLY A 59 2.10 4.97 -12.82
C GLY A 59 2.23 3.51 -12.37
N CYS A 60 3.44 3.05 -12.00
CA CYS A 60 3.65 1.71 -11.49
C CYS A 60 3.17 1.60 -10.04
N LEU A 61 2.42 0.55 -9.73
CA LEU A 61 2.12 0.16 -8.35
C LEU A 61 3.33 -0.62 -7.78
N ILE A 62 4.01 -0.02 -6.82
CA ILE A 62 5.19 -0.58 -6.16
C ILE A 62 4.71 -1.44 -4.99
N VAL A 63 5.18 -2.68 -4.93
CA VAL A 63 4.95 -3.58 -3.79
C VAL A 63 6.29 -4.16 -3.38
N GLU A 64 6.67 -3.99 -2.11
CA GLU A 64 7.97 -4.45 -1.61
C GLU A 64 7.96 -4.78 -0.12
N CYS A 65 8.88 -5.65 0.31
CA CYS A 65 9.16 -5.85 1.73
C CYS A 65 10.00 -4.67 2.25
N ALA A 66 9.36 -3.79 3.00
CA ALA A 66 9.98 -2.60 3.59
C ALA A 66 9.27 -2.26 4.90
N ALA A 67 10.03 -1.88 5.93
CA ALA A 67 9.47 -1.37 7.17
C ALA A 67 8.88 0.04 6.97
N PRO A 68 7.88 0.45 7.78
CA PRO A 68 7.50 1.85 7.87
C PRO A 68 8.71 2.71 8.24
N HIS A 69 8.85 3.85 7.56
CA HIS A 69 9.88 4.82 7.90
C HIS A 69 9.37 5.78 8.99
N GLU A 70 10.29 6.50 9.63
CA GLU A 70 9.92 7.55 10.57
C GLU A 70 9.24 8.74 9.85
N PRO A 71 8.33 9.48 10.52
CA PRO A 71 7.84 10.77 10.05
C PRO A 71 9.01 11.75 9.83
N TYR A 72 8.86 12.66 8.87
CA TYR A 72 9.90 13.65 8.58
C TYR A 72 9.34 14.99 8.10
N ASP A 73 10.06 16.05 8.42
CA ASP A 73 9.73 17.43 8.06
C ASP A 73 10.36 17.79 6.70
N MET A 74 9.59 18.43 5.82
CA MET A 74 10.01 18.88 4.49
C MET A 74 10.16 20.40 4.39
N GLY A 75 10.18 21.10 5.54
CA GLY A 75 10.29 22.55 5.66
C GLY A 75 9.03 23.26 5.16
N GLU A 76 9.21 24.21 4.25
CA GLU A 76 8.12 24.97 3.64
C GLU A 76 7.14 24.09 2.84
N TRP A 77 7.55 22.88 2.47
CA TRP A 77 6.74 21.93 1.71
C TRP A 77 5.87 21.03 2.60
N GLY A 78 5.80 21.28 3.91
CA GLY A 78 5.01 20.50 4.85
C GLY A 78 5.81 19.37 5.51
N ARG A 79 5.14 18.26 5.84
CA ARG A 79 5.75 17.08 6.48
C ARG A 79 5.11 15.80 5.99
N ILE A 80 5.81 14.68 6.19
CA ILE A 80 5.23 13.35 6.09
C ILE A 80 4.88 12.85 7.48
N GLU A 81 3.60 12.56 7.69
CA GLU A 81 3.12 11.82 8.85
C GLU A 81 3.09 10.34 8.52
N VAL A 82 3.42 9.50 9.52
CA VAL A 82 3.37 8.04 9.42
C VAL A 82 2.71 7.52 10.68
N GLY A 83 1.71 6.66 10.54
CA GLY A 83 1.02 6.12 11.70
C GLY A 83 -0.14 5.18 11.39
N GLU A 84 -0.82 4.80 12.46
CA GLU A 84 -1.96 3.87 12.45
C GLU A 84 -3.32 4.63 12.55
N ASP A 85 -3.29 5.96 12.53
CA ASP A 85 -4.51 6.78 12.46
C ASP A 85 -5.01 6.88 11.01
N LEU A 86 -5.68 5.82 10.54
CA LEU A 86 -5.98 5.63 9.12
C LEU A 86 -7.37 6.15 8.68
N GLY A 87 -8.21 6.67 9.59
CA GLY A 87 -9.59 7.06 9.24
C GLY A 87 -10.44 5.86 8.77
N ASP A 88 -11.21 6.01 7.69
CA ASP A 88 -12.02 4.93 7.08
C ASP A 88 -11.22 4.07 6.08
N HIS A 89 -10.03 3.62 6.48
CA HIS A 89 -9.11 2.93 5.57
C HIS A 89 -9.65 1.55 5.13
N PRO A 90 -9.61 1.19 3.82
CA PRO A 90 -10.19 -0.05 3.32
C PRO A 90 -9.70 -1.34 3.99
N PHE A 91 -8.45 -1.38 4.44
CA PHE A 91 -7.88 -2.54 5.11
C PHE A 91 -8.27 -2.69 6.60
N LEU A 92 -8.75 -1.64 7.27
CA LEU A 92 -8.97 -1.66 8.73
C LEU A 92 -9.95 -2.77 9.17
N ARG A 93 -11.00 -3.00 8.38
CA ARG A 93 -11.99 -4.06 8.66
C ARG A 93 -11.42 -5.48 8.58
N HIS A 94 -10.24 -5.63 8.01
CA HIS A 94 -9.55 -6.92 7.82
C HIS A 94 -8.36 -7.10 8.77
N LEU A 95 -8.22 -6.26 9.80
CA LEU A 95 -7.26 -6.52 10.88
C LEU A 95 -7.63 -7.81 11.61
N GLY A 96 -6.63 -8.68 11.80
CA GLY A 96 -6.82 -10.02 12.36
C GLY A 96 -7.30 -11.07 11.34
N GLU A 97 -7.70 -10.64 10.14
CA GLU A 97 -8.12 -11.55 9.08
C GLU A 97 -6.94 -12.13 8.31
N LYS A 98 -7.17 -13.33 7.76
CA LYS A 98 -6.21 -14.02 6.90
C LYS A 98 -6.43 -13.62 5.45
N VAL A 99 -5.34 -13.32 4.75
CA VAL A 99 -5.37 -13.10 3.30
C VAL A 99 -5.62 -14.44 2.61
N ALA A 100 -6.71 -14.52 1.87
CA ALA A 100 -7.15 -15.70 1.14
C ALA A 100 -6.59 -15.74 -0.28
N THR A 101 -6.56 -14.58 -0.97
CA THR A 101 -6.12 -14.48 -2.36
C THR A 101 -5.33 -13.21 -2.60
N VAL A 102 -4.41 -13.27 -3.55
CA VAL A 102 -3.72 -12.11 -4.09
C VAL A 102 -3.71 -12.25 -5.61
N ALA A 103 -4.13 -11.20 -6.32
CA ALA A 103 -4.04 -11.11 -7.77
C ALA A 103 -3.33 -9.81 -8.16
N GLU A 104 -2.37 -9.90 -9.09
CA GLU A 104 -1.73 -8.73 -9.67
C GLU A 104 -2.09 -8.58 -11.14
N PHE A 105 -2.17 -7.33 -11.59
CA PHE A 105 -2.37 -6.97 -12.99
C PHE A 105 -1.24 -6.05 -13.42
N ALA A 106 -0.78 -6.22 -14.66
CA ALA A 106 0.38 -5.49 -15.18
C ALA A 106 0.21 -5.11 -16.65
N ALA A 107 0.78 -3.96 -17.03
CA ALA A 107 0.86 -3.49 -18.40
C ALA A 107 2.32 -3.49 -18.91
N PRO A 108 2.58 -3.76 -20.21
CA PRO A 108 3.94 -3.91 -20.74
C PRO A 108 4.90 -2.72 -20.52
N ARG A 109 4.37 -1.50 -20.41
CA ARG A 109 5.17 -0.27 -20.29
C ARG A 109 5.26 0.28 -18.86
N THR A 110 4.30 -0.08 -18.02
CA THR A 110 4.13 0.48 -16.67
C THR A 110 4.56 -0.51 -15.60
N GLY A 111 4.55 -1.82 -15.89
CA GLY A 111 4.71 -2.86 -14.87
C GLY A 111 3.39 -3.11 -14.15
N ARG A 112 3.44 -3.40 -12.84
CA ARG A 112 2.24 -3.65 -12.03
C ARG A 112 1.37 -2.39 -12.03
N THR A 113 0.10 -2.53 -12.34
CA THR A 113 -0.88 -1.43 -12.37
C THR A 113 -1.95 -1.58 -11.30
N GLN A 114 -2.16 -2.80 -10.81
CA GLN A 114 -3.17 -3.10 -9.80
C GLN A 114 -2.77 -4.30 -8.95
N LEU A 115 -3.18 -4.28 -7.69
CA LEU A 115 -3.13 -5.39 -6.75
C LEU A 115 -4.52 -5.59 -6.14
N GLU A 116 -5.05 -6.81 -6.15
CA GLU A 116 -6.27 -7.21 -5.43
C GLU A 116 -5.88 -8.19 -4.31
N ILE A 117 -6.26 -7.86 -3.08
CA ILE A 117 -6.05 -8.69 -1.89
C ILE A 117 -7.43 -9.12 -1.38
N GLY A 118 -7.72 -10.41 -1.40
CA GLY A 118 -8.96 -10.99 -0.90
C GLY A 118 -8.79 -11.61 0.48
N PHE A 119 -9.85 -11.55 1.28
CA PHE A 119 -9.90 -12.03 2.66
C PHE A 119 -10.89 -13.21 2.82
N CYS A 120 -10.81 -13.92 3.95
CA CYS A 120 -11.62 -15.12 4.19
C CYS A 120 -13.12 -14.87 4.32
N ASP A 121 -13.52 -13.63 4.63
CA ASP A 121 -14.92 -13.17 4.62
C ASP A 121 -15.50 -13.02 3.20
N GLY A 122 -14.67 -13.15 2.16
CA GLY A 122 -15.04 -13.00 0.76
C GLY A 122 -14.90 -11.57 0.23
N ASP A 123 -14.55 -10.61 1.09
CA ASP A 123 -14.28 -9.24 0.71
C ASP A 123 -12.86 -9.09 0.14
N ARG A 124 -12.62 -7.94 -0.52
CA ARG A 124 -11.34 -7.62 -1.11
C ARG A 124 -10.99 -6.15 -0.92
N VAL A 125 -9.72 -5.85 -1.07
CA VAL A 125 -9.21 -4.50 -1.23
C VAL A 125 -8.38 -4.44 -2.50
N ARG A 126 -8.63 -3.43 -3.32
CA ARG A 126 -7.89 -3.16 -4.56
C ARG A 126 -7.03 -1.93 -4.37
N ALA A 127 -5.75 -2.08 -4.69
CA ALA A 127 -4.80 -0.99 -4.82
C ALA A 127 -4.51 -0.74 -6.30
N ASP A 128 -4.60 0.51 -6.74
CA ASP A 128 -4.17 0.95 -8.05
C ASP A 128 -3.52 2.34 -7.98
N CYS A 129 -2.86 2.74 -9.07
CA CYS A 129 -2.37 4.09 -9.24
C CYS A 129 -3.40 4.90 -10.04
N TRP A 130 -3.92 5.98 -9.47
CA TRP A 130 -4.83 6.90 -10.13
C TRP A 130 -4.25 8.31 -10.13
N GLU A 131 -3.96 8.85 -11.31
CA GLU A 131 -3.35 10.19 -11.47
C GLU A 131 -2.04 10.41 -10.70
N GLY A 132 -1.35 9.32 -10.35
CA GLY A 132 -0.10 9.33 -9.57
C GLY A 132 -0.29 8.94 -8.11
N ASP A 133 -1.53 9.01 -7.61
CA ASP A 133 -1.85 8.71 -6.22
C ASP A 133 -2.19 7.23 -6.01
N LEU A 134 -1.85 6.73 -4.82
CA LEU A 134 -2.28 5.41 -4.39
C LEU A 134 -3.76 5.45 -4.04
N ARG A 135 -4.56 4.72 -4.81
CA ARG A 135 -5.99 4.59 -4.56
C ARG A 135 -6.30 3.20 -4.01
N LEU A 136 -7.05 3.16 -2.92
CA LEU A 136 -7.55 1.94 -2.31
C LEU A 136 -9.09 1.87 -2.39
N THR A 137 -9.63 0.76 -2.87
CA THR A 137 -11.07 0.53 -2.98
C THR A 137 -11.48 -0.82 -2.41
N ARG A 138 -12.73 -0.93 -1.94
CA ARG A 138 -13.35 -2.14 -1.39
C ARG A 138 -14.06 -2.94 -2.50
#